data_AF-A0A374E002-F1
#
_entry.id   AF-A0A374E002-F1
#
_cell.length_a   1.000
_cell.length_b   1.000
_cell.length_c   1.000
_cell.angle_alpha   90.00
_cell.angle_beta   90.00
_cell.angle_gamma   90.00
#
_symmetry.space_group_name_H-M   'P 1'
#
loop_
_entity.id
_entity.type
_entity.pdbx_description
1 polymer ?
#
loop_
_entity_poly.entity_id
_entity_poly.type
_entity_poly.pdbx_seq_one_letter_code
_entity_poly.pdbx_strand_id
1 'polypeptide(L)'
;MCQVLLYRIIIVTSRYLKSGTQKSKNKRRNYTKYIATRETVEVRDQNIMDRNDNATKNQEQLLNDLLSDFPEAKKYLEYEDYTVNPTVENASELISTIIERNADVIGNRQNFVGYMAMRPGVQKRGSHGLFNEKDEPIILDRVANEIANHKGNVWSHVISLRREDAIRLGYDNSEAWRQLVMRHISDIAKNQKISLCNLKWYAAFHDTTHHPHIHLLVYSENTKEGFLTNEGINKIRSNPV
;
A
#
# COMPACT_ATOMS: atom_id res chain seq x y z
N MET A 1 21.60 30.08 10.52
CA MET A 1 21.34 29.25 9.33
C MET A 1 21.19 27.81 9.81
N CYS A 2 19.96 27.35 10.01
CA CYS A 2 19.68 25.96 10.41
C CYS A 2 18.58 25.45 9.49
N GLN A 3 19.01 24.99 8.31
CA GLN A 3 18.15 24.34 7.32
C GLN A 3 18.19 22.85 7.66
N VAL A 4 17.40 22.46 8.66
CA VAL A 4 17.18 21.03 8.95
C VAL A 4 16.25 20.49 7.85
N LEU A 5 16.78 19.54 7.10
CA LEU A 5 16.21 18.90 5.92
C LEU A 5 14.83 18.28 6.21
N LEU A 6 13.79 18.87 5.62
CA LEU A 6 12.38 18.51 5.78
C LEU A 6 11.92 17.49 4.70
N TYR A 7 12.74 16.48 4.38
CA TYR A 7 12.54 15.67 3.15
C TYR A 7 12.33 14.16 3.33
N ARG A 8 11.96 13.65 4.51
CA ARG A 8 11.70 12.21 4.70
C ARG A 8 10.52 11.84 5.61
N ILE A 9 9.52 12.70 5.76
CA ILE A 9 8.39 12.39 6.64
C ILE A 9 7.42 11.39 5.98
N ILE A 10 7.27 11.47 4.65
CA ILE A 10 6.25 10.71 3.91
C ILE A 10 6.83 9.96 2.74
N ILE A 11 6.57 8.65 2.69
CA ILE A 11 6.92 7.81 1.56
C ILE A 11 5.68 7.59 0.69
N VAL A 12 5.74 8.08 -0.55
CA VAL A 12 4.73 7.78 -1.58
C VAL A 12 5.32 6.84 -2.62
N THR A 13 4.69 5.69 -2.83
CA THR A 13 5.03 4.78 -3.93
C THR A 13 3.84 4.64 -4.85
N SER A 14 4.07 4.64 -6.17
CA SER A 14 3.02 4.65 -7.18
C SER A 14 3.21 3.50 -8.14
N ARG A 15 2.11 2.83 -8.51
CA ARG A 15 2.14 1.66 -9.39
C ARG A 15 0.94 1.63 -10.31
N TYR A 16 1.18 1.20 -11.54
CA TYR A 16 0.14 0.87 -12.50
C TYR A 16 -0.43 -0.54 -12.26
N LEU A 17 -1.73 -0.65 -12.02
CA LEU A 17 -2.41 -1.93 -11.89
C LEU A 17 -2.75 -2.48 -13.28
N LYS A 18 -2.00 -3.48 -13.76
CA LYS A 18 -2.29 -4.10 -15.08
C LYS A 18 -3.66 -4.78 -15.08
N SER A 19 -4.40 -4.66 -16.19
CA SER A 19 -5.58 -5.49 -16.43
C SER A 19 -5.11 -6.95 -16.53
N GLY A 20 -5.85 -7.86 -15.89
CA GLY A 20 -5.37 -9.22 -15.63
C GLY A 20 -4.90 -9.96 -16.88
N THR A 21 -3.69 -10.53 -16.83
CA THR A 21 -3.26 -11.60 -17.75
C THR A 21 -2.73 -12.80 -16.95
N GLN A 22 -2.86 -13.98 -17.54
CA GLN A 22 -2.62 -15.32 -16.97
C GLN A 22 -1.13 -15.64 -16.69
N LYS A 23 -0.24 -14.66 -16.84
CA LYS A 23 1.20 -14.86 -17.04
C LYS A 23 2.01 -14.69 -15.74
N SER A 24 1.70 -15.46 -14.68
CA SER A 24 2.66 -15.79 -13.60
C SER A 24 2.17 -16.90 -12.65
N LYS A 25 1.53 -17.97 -13.15
CA LYS A 25 0.96 -19.05 -12.31
C LYS A 25 1.91 -19.60 -11.21
N ASN A 26 3.21 -19.69 -11.48
CA ASN A 26 4.16 -20.29 -10.54
C ASN A 26 4.63 -19.34 -9.42
N LYS A 27 4.86 -18.04 -9.71
CA LYS A 27 5.19 -17.04 -8.67
C LYS A 27 4.01 -16.80 -7.72
N ARG A 28 2.78 -16.80 -8.26
CA ARG A 28 1.55 -16.58 -7.49
C ARG A 28 1.31 -17.65 -6.41
N ARG A 29 1.67 -18.92 -6.67
CA ARG A 29 1.40 -20.04 -5.75
C ARG A 29 2.22 -19.95 -4.45
N ASN A 30 3.49 -19.55 -4.53
CA ASN A 30 4.37 -19.48 -3.36
C ASN A 30 4.01 -18.29 -2.46
N TYR A 31 3.72 -17.12 -3.04
CA TYR A 31 3.33 -15.94 -2.27
C TYR A 31 1.91 -16.06 -1.69
N THR A 32 0.96 -16.68 -2.41
CA THR A 32 -0.39 -16.95 -1.88
C THR A 32 -0.35 -17.90 -0.69
N LYS A 33 0.48 -18.96 -0.76
CA LYS A 33 0.67 -19.88 0.37
C LYS A 33 1.20 -19.13 1.59
N TYR A 34 2.18 -18.26 1.40
CA TYR A 34 2.75 -17.48 2.49
C TYR A 34 1.82 -16.34 2.99
N ILE A 35 0.95 -15.75 2.16
CA ILE A 35 -0.15 -14.86 2.63
C ILE A 35 -1.14 -15.65 3.51
N ALA A 36 -1.47 -16.87 3.13
CA ALA A 36 -2.44 -17.72 3.84
C ALA A 36 -1.89 -18.34 5.13
N THR A 37 -0.57 -18.42 5.30
CA THR A 37 0.08 -19.09 6.44
C THR A 37 0.96 -18.16 7.28
N ARG A 38 0.79 -16.84 7.16
CA ARG A 38 1.66 -15.87 7.85
C ARG A 38 1.20 -15.56 9.28
N GLU A 39 2.17 -15.14 10.10
CA GLU A 39 2.17 -14.89 11.55
C GLU A 39 1.10 -13.90 12.10
N THR A 40 0.22 -13.35 11.25
CA THR A 40 -0.94 -12.54 11.68
C THR A 40 -2.26 -13.32 11.69
N VAL A 41 -2.25 -14.58 11.24
CA VAL A 41 -3.15 -15.59 11.79
C VAL A 41 -2.61 -15.91 13.18
N GLU A 42 -3.44 -15.88 14.22
CA GLU A 42 -3.10 -16.49 15.52
C GLU A 42 -2.74 -17.97 15.28
N VAL A 43 -1.48 -18.24 14.98
CA VAL A 43 -0.90 -19.57 15.10
C VAL A 43 -0.41 -19.63 16.53
N ARG A 44 -1.17 -20.32 17.38
CA ARG A 44 -0.82 -20.60 18.77
C ARG A 44 0.67 -20.95 18.88
N ASP A 45 1.35 -20.24 19.77
CA ASP A 45 2.77 -20.37 20.08
C ASP A 45 3.23 -21.83 20.13
N GLN A 46 4.12 -22.21 19.22
CA GLN A 46 4.92 -23.42 19.36
C GLN A 46 6.43 -23.18 19.16
N ASN A 47 6.90 -21.94 19.01
CA ASN A 47 8.34 -21.66 19.03
C ASN A 47 8.63 -20.32 19.72
N ILE A 48 9.38 -20.40 20.82
CA ILE A 48 9.95 -19.30 21.59
C ILE A 48 11.11 -18.70 20.76
N MET A 49 10.81 -17.89 19.77
CA MET A 49 11.83 -17.05 19.11
C MET A 49 11.63 -15.61 19.56
N ASP A 50 12.70 -14.97 20.05
CA ASP A 50 12.65 -13.55 20.38
C ASP A 50 12.56 -12.76 19.07
N ARG A 51 11.59 -11.85 19.00
CA ARG A 51 11.39 -10.98 17.83
C ARG A 51 12.57 -10.05 17.57
N ASN A 52 13.37 -9.80 18.59
CA ASN A 52 14.60 -9.01 18.52
C ASN A 52 15.84 -9.83 18.13
N ASP A 53 15.74 -11.16 18.03
CA ASP A 53 16.83 -11.97 17.49
C ASP A 53 17.10 -11.60 16.03
N ASN A 54 18.30 -11.95 15.55
CA ASN A 54 18.66 -11.80 14.15
C ASN A 54 17.67 -12.55 13.24
N ALA A 55 17.37 -11.96 12.08
CA ALA A 55 16.51 -12.55 11.08
C ALA A 55 16.95 -13.99 10.74
N THR A 56 15.97 -14.87 10.58
CA THR A 56 16.26 -16.28 10.28
C THR A 56 16.80 -16.42 8.86
N LYS A 57 17.63 -17.45 8.60
CA LYS A 57 18.13 -17.75 7.24
C LYS A 57 17.01 -17.89 6.20
N ASN A 58 15.84 -18.39 6.62
CA ASN A 58 14.67 -18.53 5.75
C ASN A 58 14.07 -17.16 5.40
N GLN A 59 13.99 -16.23 6.36
CA GLN A 59 13.54 -14.86 6.10
C GLN A 59 14.53 -14.12 5.20
N GLU A 60 15.84 -14.25 5.42
CA GLU A 60 16.86 -13.65 4.57
C GLU A 60 16.78 -14.15 3.12
N GLN A 61 16.65 -15.47 2.93
CA GLN A 61 16.50 -16.06 1.60
C GLN A 61 15.24 -15.55 0.90
N LEU A 62 14.10 -15.54 1.62
CA LEU A 62 12.85 -15.02 1.08
C LEU A 62 12.93 -13.53 0.74
N LEU A 63 13.59 -12.72 1.57
CA LEU A 63 13.83 -11.31 1.31
C LEU A 63 14.68 -11.10 0.06
N ASN A 64 15.73 -11.90 -0.15
CA ASN A 64 16.55 -11.80 -1.36
C ASN A 64 15.72 -12.07 -2.61
N ASP A 65 14.89 -13.11 -2.60
CA ASP A 65 13.98 -13.43 -3.72
C ASP A 65 12.97 -12.29 -3.95
N LEU A 66 12.37 -11.77 -2.89
CA LEU A 66 11.38 -10.69 -2.94
C LEU A 66 11.97 -9.36 -3.42
N LEU A 67 13.17 -8.99 -2.96
CA LEU A 67 13.84 -7.74 -3.35
C LEU A 67 14.38 -7.81 -4.78
N SER A 68 14.69 -9.02 -5.27
CA SER A 68 14.99 -9.27 -6.68
C SER A 68 13.74 -9.09 -7.56
N ASP A 69 12.61 -9.68 -7.15
CA ASP A 69 11.34 -9.57 -7.86
C ASP A 69 10.73 -8.16 -7.80
N PHE A 70 10.94 -7.44 -6.69
CA PHE A 70 10.31 -6.15 -6.40
C PHE A 70 11.35 -5.11 -5.92
N PRO A 71 12.26 -4.66 -6.80
CA PRO A 71 13.36 -3.76 -6.42
C PRO A 71 12.90 -2.41 -5.85
N GLU A 72 11.67 -1.98 -6.17
CA GLU A 72 11.06 -0.77 -5.59
C GLU A 72 10.87 -0.85 -4.07
N ALA A 73 10.85 -2.05 -3.49
CA ALA A 73 10.77 -2.26 -2.05
C ALA A 73 11.93 -1.65 -1.27
N LYS A 74 13.08 -1.40 -1.94
CA LYS A 74 14.21 -0.71 -1.33
C LYS A 74 13.93 0.75 -0.94
N LYS A 75 12.78 1.29 -1.34
CA LYS A 75 12.31 2.64 -0.99
C LYS A 75 11.37 2.65 0.23
N TYR A 76 11.05 1.49 0.78
CA TYR A 76 10.11 1.36 1.89
C TYR A 76 10.79 1.71 3.22
N LEU A 77 10.01 2.20 4.19
CA LEU A 77 10.53 2.47 5.54
C LEU A 77 10.93 1.15 6.22
N GLU A 78 10.17 0.10 5.97
CA GLU A 78 10.45 -1.26 6.44
C GLU A 78 11.78 -1.82 5.90
N TYR A 79 12.20 -1.37 4.71
CA TYR A 79 13.51 -1.76 4.18
C TYR A 79 14.63 -1.02 4.91
N GLU A 80 14.46 0.28 5.17
CA GLU A 80 15.40 1.05 5.97
C GLU A 80 15.55 0.43 7.36
N ASP A 81 14.43 0.15 8.06
CA ASP A 81 14.44 -0.43 9.40
C ASP A 81 15.11 -1.81 9.43
N TYR A 82 14.82 -2.69 8.45
CA TYR A 82 15.49 -3.99 8.32
C TYR A 82 16.99 -3.85 8.06
N THR A 83 17.42 -2.91 7.20
CA THR A 83 18.85 -2.72 6.92
C THR A 83 19.62 -2.17 8.11
N VAL A 84 18.98 -1.36 8.96
CA VAL A 84 19.58 -0.82 10.18
C VAL A 84 19.63 -1.90 11.26
N ASN A 85 18.53 -2.62 11.46
CA ASN A 85 18.37 -3.66 12.47
C ASN A 85 17.70 -4.91 11.84
N PRO A 86 18.46 -5.90 11.36
CA PRO A 86 17.93 -7.07 10.67
C PRO A 86 17.38 -8.11 11.66
N THR A 87 16.36 -7.74 12.43
CA THR A 87 15.71 -8.62 13.39
C THR A 87 14.64 -9.50 12.72
N VAL A 88 14.19 -10.55 13.41
CA VAL A 88 13.05 -11.39 12.99
C VAL A 88 11.82 -10.53 12.72
N GLU A 89 11.53 -9.56 13.59
CA GLU A 89 10.40 -8.64 13.42
C GLU A 89 10.54 -7.75 12.20
N ASN A 90 11.66 -7.06 12.03
CA ASN A 90 11.86 -6.15 10.89
C ASN A 90 11.87 -6.91 9.56
N ALA A 91 12.39 -8.14 9.55
CA ALA A 91 12.31 -9.02 8.39
C ALA A 91 10.84 -9.38 8.08
N SER A 92 10.07 -9.82 9.08
CA SER A 92 8.65 -10.16 8.92
C SER A 92 7.80 -8.96 8.47
N GLU A 93 8.05 -7.76 8.99
CA GLU A 93 7.41 -6.51 8.58
C GLU A 93 7.71 -6.19 7.12
N LEU A 94 9.00 -6.17 6.72
CA LEU A 94 9.39 -5.91 5.33
C LEU A 94 8.78 -6.93 4.36
N ILE A 95 8.88 -8.21 4.69
CA ILE A 95 8.32 -9.29 3.87
C ILE A 95 6.79 -9.12 3.72
N SER A 96 6.10 -8.78 4.80
CA SER A 96 4.66 -8.52 4.82
C SER A 96 4.30 -7.33 3.95
N THR A 97 4.99 -6.21 4.12
CA THR A 97 4.81 -5.00 3.33
C THR A 97 5.09 -5.24 1.84
N ILE A 98 6.16 -5.95 1.48
CA ILE A 98 6.42 -6.27 0.07
C ILE A 98 5.24 -7.02 -0.51
N ILE A 99 4.75 -8.05 0.16
CA ILE A 99 3.70 -8.87 -0.43
C ILE A 99 2.37 -8.13 -0.47
N GLU A 100 2.05 -7.35 0.55
CA GLU A 100 0.88 -6.46 0.58
C GLU A 100 0.89 -5.47 -0.59
N ARG A 101 1.97 -4.70 -0.75
CA ARG A 101 2.09 -3.68 -1.80
C ARG A 101 2.22 -4.29 -3.20
N ASN A 102 2.35 -5.62 -3.29
CA ASN A 102 2.44 -6.39 -4.52
C ASN A 102 1.29 -7.40 -4.71
N ALA A 103 0.23 -7.32 -3.89
CA ALA A 103 -0.89 -8.25 -3.96
C ALA A 103 -1.63 -8.20 -5.31
N ASP A 104 -1.52 -7.10 -6.06
CA ASP A 104 -2.04 -6.98 -7.43
C ASP A 104 -1.28 -7.84 -8.46
N VAL A 105 0.03 -7.98 -8.29
CA VAL A 105 0.90 -8.82 -9.15
C VAL A 105 0.75 -10.30 -8.77
N ILE A 106 0.60 -10.55 -7.47
CA ILE A 106 0.40 -11.88 -6.89
C ILE A 106 -1.04 -12.38 -7.17
N GLY A 107 -2.00 -11.47 -7.25
CA GLY A 107 -3.41 -11.74 -7.53
C GLY A 107 -3.90 -11.12 -8.85
N ASN A 108 -5.16 -10.69 -8.87
CA ASN A 108 -5.75 -9.83 -9.89
C ASN A 108 -6.30 -8.56 -9.21
N ARG A 109 -6.76 -7.57 -9.98
CA ARG A 109 -7.29 -6.31 -9.44
C ARG A 109 -8.44 -6.50 -8.43
N GLN A 110 -9.33 -7.48 -8.65
CA GLN A 110 -10.44 -7.77 -7.74
C GLN A 110 -9.93 -8.24 -6.37
N ASN A 111 -8.99 -9.20 -6.39
CA ASN A 111 -8.36 -9.71 -5.18
C ASN A 111 -7.61 -8.61 -4.43
N PHE A 112 -6.99 -7.66 -5.15
CA PHE A 112 -6.29 -6.53 -4.56
C PHE A 112 -7.23 -5.61 -3.77
N VAL A 113 -8.37 -5.22 -4.36
CA VAL A 113 -9.36 -4.36 -3.69
C VAL A 113 -9.92 -5.05 -2.45
N GLY A 114 -10.28 -6.33 -2.55
CA GLY A 114 -10.76 -7.11 -1.41
C GLY A 114 -9.72 -7.24 -0.30
N TYR A 115 -8.46 -7.53 -0.66
CA TYR A 115 -7.35 -7.61 0.28
C TYR A 115 -7.11 -6.27 1.00
N MET A 116 -7.02 -5.17 0.26
CA MET A 116 -6.88 -3.80 0.78
C MET A 116 -8.00 -3.46 1.78
N ALA A 117 -9.24 -3.81 1.47
CA ALA A 117 -10.40 -3.46 2.27
C ALA A 117 -10.56 -4.31 3.56
N MET A 118 -9.98 -5.50 3.60
CA MET A 118 -10.28 -6.51 4.63
C MET A 118 -9.06 -7.01 5.41
N ARG A 119 -7.86 -6.51 5.11
CA ARG A 119 -6.61 -6.94 5.75
C ARG A 119 -6.68 -6.77 7.29
N PRO A 120 -6.07 -7.69 8.07
CA PRO A 120 -5.76 -7.44 9.47
C PRO A 120 -5.01 -6.10 9.65
N GLY A 121 -5.46 -5.29 10.62
CA GLY A 121 -4.95 -3.94 10.87
C GLY A 121 -5.62 -2.83 10.06
N VAL A 122 -6.56 -3.16 9.15
CA VAL A 122 -7.37 -2.13 8.49
C VAL A 122 -8.34 -1.51 9.49
N GLN A 123 -8.43 -0.19 9.54
CA GLN A 123 -9.49 0.47 10.31
C GLN A 123 -10.79 0.41 9.51
N LYS A 124 -11.77 -0.36 9.99
CA LYS A 124 -13.06 -0.55 9.32
C LYS A 124 -13.96 0.68 9.48
N ARG A 125 -14.65 1.04 8.39
CA ARG A 125 -15.76 2.00 8.34
C ARG A 125 -17.04 1.26 7.96
N GLY A 126 -17.56 0.45 8.90
CA GLY A 126 -18.63 -0.50 8.66
C GLY A 126 -18.09 -1.93 8.50
N SER A 127 -18.48 -2.62 7.43
CA SER A 127 -18.06 -4.02 7.21
C SER A 127 -16.62 -4.17 6.69
N HIS A 128 -16.04 -3.12 6.11
CA HIS A 128 -14.71 -3.08 5.50
C HIS A 128 -14.03 -1.72 5.69
N GLY A 129 -12.77 -1.58 5.26
CA GLY A 129 -11.97 -0.36 5.43
C GLY A 129 -11.98 0.68 4.31
N LEU A 130 -12.66 0.41 3.18
CA LEU A 130 -12.71 1.39 2.07
C LEU A 130 -13.37 2.71 2.47
N PHE A 131 -12.79 3.81 2.03
CA PHE A 131 -13.36 5.15 2.03
C PHE A 131 -13.04 5.89 0.73
N ASN A 132 -13.82 6.93 0.44
CA ASN A 132 -13.63 7.85 -0.68
C ASN A 132 -14.06 9.28 -0.27
N GLU A 133 -14.36 10.15 -1.22
CA GLU A 133 -14.79 11.53 -0.95
C GLU A 133 -16.17 11.62 -0.28
N LYS A 134 -17.01 10.59 -0.43
CA LYS A 134 -18.39 10.59 0.06
C LYS A 134 -18.51 9.88 1.39
N ASP A 135 -19.52 10.26 2.16
CA ASP A 135 -19.94 9.56 3.37
C ASP A 135 -21.02 8.49 3.09
N GLU A 136 -21.22 8.17 1.81
CA GLU A 136 -22.16 7.12 1.36
C GLU A 136 -21.59 5.72 1.63
N PRO A 137 -22.44 4.72 1.97
CA PRO A 137 -22.00 3.35 2.11
C PRO A 137 -21.36 2.81 0.82
N ILE A 138 -20.15 2.27 0.95
CA ILE A 138 -19.46 1.60 -0.14
C ILE A 138 -19.85 0.12 -0.13
N ILE A 139 -20.16 -0.42 -1.31
CA ILE A 139 -20.39 -1.86 -1.49
C ILE A 139 -19.11 -2.46 -2.07
N LEU A 140 -18.34 -3.15 -1.22
CA LEU A 140 -17.03 -3.70 -1.57
C LEU A 140 -17.03 -4.48 -2.89
N ASP A 141 -17.95 -5.42 -3.07
CA ASP A 141 -18.02 -6.25 -4.27
C ASP A 141 -18.28 -5.43 -5.54
N ARG A 142 -19.06 -4.36 -5.44
CA ARG A 142 -19.33 -3.46 -6.56
C ARG A 142 -18.06 -2.69 -6.95
N VAL A 143 -17.34 -2.15 -5.98
CA VAL A 143 -16.07 -1.43 -6.21
C VAL A 143 -15.00 -2.37 -6.75
N ALA A 144 -14.88 -3.57 -6.18
CA ALA A 144 -13.93 -4.58 -6.64
C ALA A 144 -14.21 -5.00 -8.08
N ASN A 145 -15.49 -5.22 -8.44
CA ASN A 145 -15.89 -5.53 -9.82
C ASN A 145 -15.66 -4.36 -10.78
N GLU A 146 -15.94 -3.12 -10.37
CA GLU A 146 -15.69 -1.91 -11.17
C GLU A 146 -14.20 -1.78 -11.52
N ILE A 147 -13.33 -1.85 -10.52
CA ILE A 147 -11.87 -1.68 -10.69
C ILE A 147 -11.27 -2.85 -11.49
N ALA A 148 -11.75 -4.07 -11.24
CA ALA A 148 -11.31 -5.24 -11.98
C ALA A 148 -11.61 -5.16 -13.48
N ASN A 149 -12.78 -4.61 -13.83
CA ASN A 149 -13.24 -4.52 -15.20
C ASN A 149 -12.90 -3.19 -15.89
N HIS A 150 -12.38 -2.21 -15.16
CA HIS A 150 -12.02 -0.89 -15.68
C HIS A 150 -11.02 -0.99 -16.85
N LYS A 151 -11.39 -0.41 -18.00
CA LYS A 151 -10.61 -0.53 -19.25
C LYS A 151 -9.49 0.50 -19.36
N GLY A 152 -9.59 1.59 -18.62
CA GLY A 152 -8.55 2.61 -18.54
C GLY A 152 -7.45 2.25 -17.54
N ASN A 153 -6.65 3.26 -17.22
CA ASN A 153 -5.56 3.13 -16.27
C ASN A 153 -6.08 3.21 -14.84
N VAL A 154 -5.62 2.28 -14.00
CA VAL A 154 -5.83 2.33 -12.55
C VAL A 154 -4.46 2.39 -11.89
N TRP A 155 -4.27 3.39 -11.05
CA TRP A 155 -3.04 3.57 -10.28
C TRP A 155 -3.29 3.24 -8.81
N SER A 156 -2.35 2.53 -8.20
CA SER A 156 -2.28 2.32 -6.76
C SER A 156 -1.13 3.14 -6.20
N HIS A 157 -1.43 3.94 -5.21
CA HIS A 157 -0.47 4.68 -4.41
C HIS A 157 -0.42 4.08 -3.00
N VAL A 158 0.77 4.02 -2.41
CA VAL A 158 0.92 3.75 -0.98
C VAL A 158 1.58 4.95 -0.36
N ILE A 159 0.89 5.56 0.61
CA ILE A 159 1.36 6.73 1.36
C ILE A 159 1.59 6.25 2.78
N SER A 160 2.84 6.30 3.23
CA SER A 160 3.31 5.70 4.48
C SER A 160 4.06 6.72 5.31
N LEU A 161 3.79 6.70 6.61
CA LEU A 161 4.48 7.51 7.62
C LEU A 161 5.17 6.58 8.61
N ARG A 162 6.22 7.07 9.28
CA ARG A 162 6.64 6.47 10.55
C ARG A 162 5.57 6.76 11.62
N ARG A 163 5.37 5.85 12.58
CA ARG A 163 4.35 5.95 13.63
C ARG A 163 4.43 7.27 14.40
N GLU A 164 5.63 7.68 14.78
CA GLU A 164 5.89 8.92 15.50
C GLU A 164 5.48 10.17 14.70
N ASP A 165 5.67 10.14 13.38
CA ASP A 165 5.27 11.23 12.50
C ASP A 165 3.76 11.25 12.28
N ALA A 166 3.13 10.07 12.15
CA ALA A 166 1.68 9.96 12.06
C ALA A 166 1.00 10.53 13.32
N ILE A 167 1.49 10.19 14.52
CA ILE A 167 0.99 10.76 15.77
C ILE A 167 1.22 12.28 15.80
N ARG A 168 2.45 12.74 15.50
CA ARG A 168 2.81 14.16 15.54
C ARG A 168 1.96 15.02 14.61
N LEU A 169 1.57 14.46 13.45
CA LEU A 169 0.77 15.14 12.43
C LEU A 169 -0.74 14.91 12.56
N GLY A 170 -1.18 14.06 13.50
CA GLY A 170 -2.59 13.71 13.69
C GLY A 170 -3.17 12.76 12.63
N TYR A 171 -2.32 12.01 11.92
CA TYR A 171 -2.71 10.97 10.96
C TYR A 171 -2.79 9.58 11.61
N ASP A 172 -3.52 9.49 12.73
CA ASP A 172 -3.67 8.26 13.53
C ASP A 172 -4.98 7.50 13.28
N ASN A 173 -5.84 8.03 12.41
CA ASN A 173 -7.14 7.43 12.08
C ASN A 173 -7.54 7.66 10.61
N SER A 174 -8.45 6.82 10.12
CA SER A 174 -8.91 6.80 8.74
C SER A 174 -9.56 8.10 8.27
N GLU A 175 -10.17 8.89 9.18
CA GLU A 175 -10.74 10.18 8.80
C GLU A 175 -9.65 11.22 8.55
N ALA A 176 -8.62 11.27 9.39
CA ALA A 176 -7.47 12.15 9.15
C ALA A 176 -6.79 11.84 7.80
N TRP A 177 -6.61 10.56 7.49
CA TRP A 177 -6.08 10.12 6.20
C TRP A 177 -7.03 10.42 5.02
N ARG A 178 -8.35 10.31 5.21
CA ARG A 178 -9.34 10.72 4.20
C ARG A 178 -9.24 12.21 3.90
N GLN A 179 -9.20 13.04 4.93
CA GLN A 179 -9.06 14.50 4.79
C GLN A 179 -7.76 14.87 4.10
N LEU A 180 -6.69 14.12 4.38
CA LEU A 180 -5.43 14.27 3.67
C LEU A 180 -5.60 14.03 2.16
N VAL A 181 -6.18 12.90 1.77
CA VAL A 181 -6.39 12.60 0.35
C VAL A 181 -7.26 13.68 -0.30
N MET A 182 -8.36 14.08 0.34
CA MET A 182 -9.26 15.13 -0.18
C MET A 182 -8.55 16.46 -0.41
N ARG A 183 -7.62 16.85 0.46
CA ARG A 183 -6.82 18.09 0.30
C ARG A 183 -5.94 18.07 -0.94
N HIS A 184 -5.38 16.91 -1.29
CA HIS A 184 -4.41 16.78 -2.40
C HIS A 184 -5.00 16.14 -3.66
N ILE A 185 -6.27 15.75 -3.65
CA ILE A 185 -6.88 14.99 -4.75
C ILE A 185 -6.83 15.74 -6.08
N SER A 186 -6.90 17.07 -6.04
CA SER A 186 -6.76 17.92 -7.23
C SER A 186 -5.36 17.87 -7.84
N ASP A 187 -4.32 17.87 -7.00
CA ASP A 187 -2.94 17.75 -7.46
C ASP A 187 -2.65 16.36 -8.04
N ILE A 188 -3.19 15.31 -7.40
CA ILE A 188 -3.10 13.94 -7.90
C ILE A 188 -3.75 13.83 -9.28
N ALA A 189 -4.98 14.33 -9.42
CA ALA A 189 -5.71 14.32 -10.68
C ALA A 189 -4.96 15.06 -11.80
N LYS A 190 -4.44 16.26 -11.50
CA LYS A 190 -3.63 17.06 -12.43
C LYS A 190 -2.39 16.28 -12.91
N ASN A 191 -1.66 15.65 -12.00
CA ASN A 191 -0.45 14.89 -12.35
C ASN A 191 -0.76 13.58 -13.08
N GLN A 192 -1.95 13.01 -12.88
CA GLN A 192 -2.45 11.84 -13.62
C GLN A 192 -3.22 12.21 -14.91
N LYS A 193 -3.32 13.49 -15.24
CA LYS A 193 -4.09 13.98 -16.41
C LYS A 193 -5.54 13.46 -16.40
N ILE A 194 -6.17 13.52 -15.23
CA ILE A 194 -7.58 13.16 -15.03
C ILE A 194 -8.36 14.46 -14.80
N SER A 195 -9.47 14.63 -15.52
CA SER A 195 -10.40 15.73 -15.22
C SER A 195 -11.06 15.47 -13.86
N LEU A 196 -11.19 16.49 -13.01
CA LEU A 196 -11.81 16.34 -11.69
C LEU A 196 -13.24 15.76 -11.77
N CYS A 197 -14.00 16.07 -12.82
CA CYS A 197 -15.34 15.52 -13.00
C CYS A 197 -15.36 14.04 -13.35
N ASN A 198 -14.25 13.49 -13.85
CA ASN A 198 -14.11 12.07 -14.22
C ASN A 198 -13.35 11.29 -13.15
N LEU A 199 -12.80 11.95 -12.12
CA LEU A 199 -11.92 11.34 -11.15
C LEU A 199 -12.68 10.42 -10.19
N LYS A 200 -12.16 9.21 -10.02
CA LYS A 200 -12.59 8.28 -8.99
C LYS A 200 -11.41 7.82 -8.15
N TRP A 201 -11.63 7.70 -6.85
CA TRP A 201 -10.64 7.15 -5.94
C TRP A 201 -11.27 6.37 -4.80
N TYR A 202 -10.50 5.43 -4.25
CA TYR A 202 -10.82 4.67 -3.05
C TYR A 202 -9.54 4.44 -2.26
N ALA A 203 -9.62 4.51 -0.94
CA ALA A 203 -8.47 4.20 -0.10
C ALA A 203 -8.85 3.34 1.10
N ALA A 204 -7.86 2.70 1.72
CA ALA A 204 -7.99 2.01 2.99
C ALA A 204 -6.80 2.35 3.89
N PHE A 205 -7.08 2.60 5.18
CA PHE A 205 -6.07 2.91 6.19
C PHE A 205 -5.71 1.66 6.98
N HIS A 206 -4.41 1.38 7.04
CA HIS A 206 -3.83 0.30 7.81
C HIS A 206 -3.03 0.88 8.97
N ASP A 207 -3.51 0.62 10.18
CA ASP A 207 -2.90 1.07 11.43
C ASP A 207 -1.87 0.05 11.90
N THR A 208 -0.75 -0.07 11.17
CA THR A 208 0.34 -0.98 11.53
C THR A 208 1.26 -0.34 12.56
N THR A 209 1.85 -1.15 13.46
CA THR A 209 2.60 -0.68 14.63
C THR A 209 3.63 0.40 14.31
N HIS A 210 4.47 0.19 13.29
CA HIS A 210 5.60 1.06 12.99
C HIS A 210 5.33 2.04 11.83
N HIS A 211 4.54 1.63 10.84
CA HIS A 211 4.40 2.36 9.57
C HIS A 211 2.94 2.49 9.13
N PRO A 212 2.11 3.27 9.85
CA PRO A 212 0.74 3.52 9.44
C PRO A 212 0.71 4.07 8.01
N HIS A 213 -0.16 3.50 7.18
CA HIS A 213 -0.19 3.84 5.76
C HIS A 213 -1.58 3.66 5.15
N ILE A 214 -1.78 4.32 4.01
CA ILE A 214 -2.94 4.07 3.14
C ILE A 214 -2.52 3.44 1.82
N HIS A 215 -3.37 2.54 1.32
CA HIS A 215 -3.43 2.24 -0.10
C HIS A 215 -4.49 3.14 -0.72
N LEU A 216 -4.14 3.83 -1.81
CA LEU A 216 -5.00 4.77 -2.53
C LEU A 216 -5.08 4.36 -4.00
N LEU A 217 -6.25 3.95 -4.44
CA LEU A 217 -6.59 3.67 -5.83
C LEU A 217 -7.12 4.93 -6.50
N VAL A 218 -6.61 5.26 -7.69
CA VAL A 218 -7.05 6.42 -8.47
C VAL A 218 -7.21 6.04 -9.93
N TYR A 219 -8.32 6.43 -10.54
CA TYR A 219 -8.65 6.18 -11.94
C TYR A 219 -9.65 7.22 -12.48
N SER A 220 -9.90 7.20 -13.77
CA SER A 220 -10.87 8.08 -14.44
C SER A 220 -12.04 7.29 -14.98
N GLU A 221 -13.25 7.81 -14.90
CA GLU A 221 -14.40 7.29 -15.65
C GLU A 221 -14.16 7.34 -17.17
N ASN A 222 -13.43 8.36 -17.64
CA ASN A 222 -12.97 8.43 -19.01
C ASN A 222 -11.72 7.55 -19.18
N THR A 223 -11.88 6.40 -19.84
CA THR A 223 -10.80 5.41 -19.99
C THR A 223 -9.62 5.90 -20.82
N LYS A 224 -9.71 7.07 -21.46
CA LYS A 224 -8.62 7.73 -22.19
C LYS A 224 -7.77 8.66 -21.29
N GLU A 225 -8.10 8.82 -20.02
CA GLU A 225 -7.34 9.60 -19.03
C GLU A 225 -6.52 8.68 -18.10
N GLY A 226 -5.87 9.27 -17.09
CA GLY A 226 -5.14 8.51 -16.06
C GLY A 226 -3.74 8.13 -16.49
N PHE A 227 -3.03 8.99 -17.20
CA PHE A 227 -1.62 8.79 -17.54
C PHE A 227 -0.72 9.43 -16.49
N LEU A 228 0.15 8.64 -15.87
CA LEU A 228 1.11 9.11 -14.89
C LEU A 228 2.53 8.86 -15.37
N THR A 229 3.34 9.92 -15.46
CA THR A 229 4.76 9.85 -15.82
C THR A 229 5.62 9.77 -14.55
N ASN A 230 6.90 9.40 -14.69
CA ASN A 230 7.86 9.44 -13.57
C ASN A 230 7.97 10.84 -12.96
N GLU A 231 7.92 11.89 -13.80
CA GLU A 231 7.88 13.28 -13.32
C GLU A 231 6.60 13.57 -12.52
N GLY A 232 5.44 13.08 -12.98
CA GLY A 232 4.19 13.19 -12.24
C GLY A 232 4.23 12.45 -10.89
N ILE A 233 4.85 11.27 -10.83
CA ILE A 233 5.09 10.55 -9.57
C ILE A 233 5.94 11.39 -8.62
N ASN A 234 7.01 12.01 -9.12
CA ASN A 234 7.86 12.86 -8.31
C ASN A 234 7.13 14.11 -7.82
N LYS A 235 6.27 14.72 -8.64
CA LYS A 235 5.42 15.85 -8.25
C LYS A 235 4.41 15.49 -7.15
N ILE A 236 3.79 14.31 -7.25
CA ILE A 236 2.91 13.79 -6.19
C ILE A 236 3.70 13.57 -4.89
N ARG A 237 4.97 13.15 -4.97
CA ARG A 237 5.86 13.00 -3.80
C ARG A 237 6.35 14.31 -3.21
N SER A 238 6.62 15.31 -4.05
CA SER A 238 7.31 16.54 -3.67
C SER A 238 6.39 17.68 -3.25
N ASN A 239 5.07 17.53 -3.40
CA ASN A 239 4.10 18.40 -2.73
C ASN A 239 3.81 17.77 -1.36
N PRO A 240 4.47 18.23 -0.27
CA PRO A 240 4.21 17.67 1.04
C PRO A 240 2.75 17.91 1.43
N VAL A 241 2.16 16.82 1.89
CA VAL A 241 1.10 16.71 2.91
C VAL A 241 1.36 17.61 4.11
#